data_AF-A0A948I081-F1
#
_entry.id   AF-A0A948I081-F1
#
_cell.length_a   1.000
_cell.length_b   1.000
_cell.length_c   1.000
_cell.angle_alpha   90.00
_cell.angle_beta   90.00
_cell.angle_gamma   90.00
#
_symmetry.space_group_name_H-M   'P 1'
#
loop_
_entity.id
_entity.type
_entity.pdbx_description
1 polymer ?
#
loop_
_entity_poly.entity_id
_entity_poly.type
_entity_poly.pdbx_seq_one_letter_code
_entity_poly.pdbx_strand_id
1 'polypeptide(L)'
;MSEKERKENQIKLFLIASKDIQIVLAKLTDRYRNINTKNALETLEIYAPIADRLGMGELKSNLEDVAFKCLYPKEYKLVESEVVKKYETRAKYLKKIEPALREILEKEKIIPLEINTRVKHFYSLYKKLLRCQMNLDEVRDFIAARVIVKDINDCYLALGAIHQAWRPVSGQIKDYIAMPKPNGYQSLHTSVFGPEEKITEIQIRTPEMHAQAENGIAAHWVYKEKNFKEKDRYLKAADEETAWVEQLREWQKAVKGSDKFFESLKIESFKNHVFVSTPKGDVIDLPDGATPVDFAFHVHTTIGNECVGAKINGKIAPLDAKLETGNLIEILTQKGKKPSMDWLNFVKSDLAKDRIKSSLREKSRKLRSKI
;
A
#
# COMPACT_ATOMS: atom_id res chain seq x y z
N MET A 1 11.36 -17.59 -26.88
CA MET A 1 11.04 -16.48 -25.96
C MET A 1 11.21 -16.97 -24.54
N SER A 2 12.13 -16.38 -23.78
CA SER A 2 12.26 -16.66 -22.35
C SER A 2 11.02 -16.16 -21.60
N GLU A 3 10.70 -16.77 -20.45
CA GLU A 3 9.59 -16.34 -19.58
C GLU A 3 9.73 -14.84 -19.18
N LYS A 4 10.98 -14.37 -19.12
CA LYS A 4 11.38 -12.99 -18.86
C LYS A 4 10.95 -12.04 -19.98
N GLU A 5 11.21 -12.40 -21.24
CA GLU A 5 10.81 -11.63 -22.44
C GLU A 5 9.29 -11.58 -22.60
N ARG A 6 8.60 -12.64 -22.19
CA ARG A 6 7.15 -12.76 -22.31
C ARG A 6 6.42 -11.82 -21.33
N LYS A 7 6.90 -11.75 -20.08
CA LYS A 7 6.42 -10.76 -19.08
C LYS A 7 6.73 -9.32 -19.50
N GLU A 8 7.92 -9.06 -20.05
CA GLU A 8 8.32 -7.73 -20.54
C GLU A 8 7.46 -7.25 -21.70
N ASN A 9 7.16 -8.13 -22.65
CA ASN A 9 6.26 -7.81 -23.77
C ASN A 9 4.84 -7.52 -23.30
N GLN A 10 4.34 -8.21 -22.27
CA GLN A 10 3.00 -7.95 -21.72
C GLN A 10 2.92 -6.65 -20.93
N ILE A 11 3.95 -6.32 -20.15
CA ILE A 11 4.05 -5.03 -19.45
C ILE A 11 4.15 -3.88 -20.47
N LYS A 12 4.95 -4.05 -21.53
CA LYS A 12 4.98 -3.12 -22.68
C LYS A 12 3.60 -3.00 -23.33
N LEU A 13 2.87 -4.11 -23.52
CA LEU A 13 1.50 -4.11 -24.05
C LEU A 13 0.49 -3.41 -23.12
N PHE A 14 0.70 -3.46 -21.80
CA PHE A 14 -0.10 -2.75 -20.80
C PHE A 14 0.22 -1.24 -20.77
N LEU A 15 1.48 -0.86 -20.92
CA LEU A 15 1.93 0.53 -21.09
C LEU A 15 1.48 1.14 -22.43
N ILE A 16 1.34 0.33 -23.49
CA ILE A 16 0.76 0.79 -24.76
C ILE A 16 -0.77 0.94 -24.63
N ALA A 17 -1.42 0.04 -23.87
CA ALA A 17 -2.84 0.11 -23.55
C ALA A 17 -3.20 1.22 -22.54
N SER A 18 -2.22 1.75 -21.78
CA SER A 18 -2.46 2.79 -20.76
C SER A 18 -2.81 4.17 -21.34
N LYS A 19 -2.91 4.30 -22.68
CA LYS A 19 -3.58 5.46 -23.30
C LYS A 19 -5.06 5.52 -22.96
N ASP A 20 -5.67 4.36 -22.71
CA ASP A 20 -7.08 4.26 -22.31
C ASP A 20 -7.22 3.22 -21.20
N ILE A 21 -7.53 3.71 -20.00
CA ILE A 21 -7.71 2.86 -18.83
C ILE A 21 -8.93 1.92 -18.96
N GLN A 22 -9.89 2.18 -19.85
CA GLN A 22 -10.95 1.22 -20.19
C GLN A 22 -10.38 -0.10 -20.71
N ILE A 23 -9.31 -0.04 -21.51
CA ILE A 23 -8.64 -1.23 -22.05
C ILE A 23 -7.95 -2.01 -20.92
N VAL A 24 -7.35 -1.31 -19.96
CA VAL A 24 -6.72 -1.91 -18.78
C VAL A 24 -7.78 -2.62 -17.92
N LEU A 25 -8.92 -1.97 -17.67
CA LEU A 25 -10.04 -2.55 -16.92
C LEU A 25 -10.62 -3.79 -17.63
N ALA A 26 -10.82 -3.72 -18.95
CA ALA A 26 -11.29 -4.84 -19.75
C ALA A 26 -10.31 -6.03 -19.67
N LYS A 27 -9.00 -5.78 -19.75
CA LYS A 27 -7.96 -6.81 -19.62
C LYS A 27 -7.91 -7.42 -18.22
N LEU A 28 -8.05 -6.63 -17.15
CA LEU A 28 -8.09 -7.16 -15.79
C LEU A 28 -9.32 -8.06 -15.58
N THR A 29 -10.46 -7.65 -16.12
CA THR A 29 -11.71 -8.41 -16.05
C THR A 29 -11.63 -9.72 -16.86
N ASP A 30 -11.09 -9.65 -18.08
CA ASP A 30 -10.84 -10.83 -18.91
C ASP A 30 -9.85 -11.78 -18.22
N ARG A 31 -8.78 -11.24 -17.64
CA ARG A 31 -7.83 -12.03 -16.85
C ARG A 31 -8.52 -12.77 -15.73
N TYR A 32 -9.34 -12.07 -14.93
CA TYR A 32 -10.06 -12.66 -13.80
C TYR A 32 -10.93 -13.84 -14.22
N ARG A 33 -11.64 -13.73 -15.35
CA ARG A 33 -12.50 -14.81 -15.88
C ARG A 33 -11.70 -16.01 -16.36
N ASN A 34 -10.48 -15.79 -16.86
CA ASN A 34 -9.69 -16.81 -17.55
C ASN A 34 -8.47 -17.29 -16.76
N ILE A 35 -8.46 -17.14 -15.42
CA ILE A 35 -7.35 -17.63 -14.58
C ILE A 35 -7.30 -19.16 -14.63
N ASN A 36 -6.10 -19.69 -14.85
CA ASN A 36 -5.79 -21.11 -14.82
C ASN A 36 -4.34 -21.31 -14.36
N THR A 37 -3.94 -22.57 -14.15
CA THR A 37 -2.61 -22.91 -13.63
C THR A 37 -1.44 -22.36 -14.46
N LYS A 38 -1.61 -22.16 -15.78
CA LYS A 38 -0.56 -21.65 -16.67
C LYS A 38 -0.36 -20.13 -16.53
N ASN A 39 -1.38 -19.40 -16.11
CA ASN A 39 -1.35 -17.93 -16.02
C ASN A 39 -1.55 -17.41 -14.58
N ALA A 40 -1.71 -18.29 -13.60
CA ALA A 40 -1.92 -17.90 -12.21
C ALA A 40 -0.70 -17.15 -11.63
N LEU A 41 0.52 -17.58 -11.97
CA LEU A 41 1.75 -16.87 -11.55
C LEU A 41 1.78 -15.45 -12.13
N GLU A 42 1.49 -15.34 -13.43
CA GLU A 42 1.37 -14.06 -14.12
C GLU A 42 0.30 -13.16 -13.48
N THR A 43 -0.84 -13.75 -13.10
CA THR A 43 -1.95 -13.05 -12.47
C THR A 43 -1.53 -12.44 -11.13
N LEU A 44 -0.86 -13.23 -10.30
CA LEU A 44 -0.42 -12.85 -8.97
C LEU A 44 0.71 -11.81 -9.02
N GLU A 45 1.63 -11.94 -9.96
CA GLU A 45 2.79 -11.04 -10.07
C GLU A 45 2.51 -9.75 -10.86
N ILE A 46 1.57 -9.76 -11.80
CA ILE A 46 1.36 -8.62 -12.72
C ILE A 46 -0.02 -8.01 -12.51
N TYR A 47 -1.10 -8.79 -12.64
CA TYR A 47 -2.45 -8.25 -12.73
C TYR A 47 -2.99 -7.82 -11.36
N ALA A 48 -2.74 -8.59 -10.31
CA ALA A 48 -3.15 -8.22 -8.95
C ALA A 48 -2.46 -6.92 -8.47
N PRO A 49 -1.13 -6.73 -8.62
CA PRO A 49 -0.49 -5.45 -8.29
C PRO A 49 -1.00 -4.27 -9.13
N ILE A 50 -1.30 -4.47 -10.41
CA ILE A 50 -1.92 -3.43 -11.24
C ILE A 50 -3.29 -3.04 -10.68
N ALA A 51 -4.15 -4.01 -10.36
CA ALA A 51 -5.45 -3.75 -9.74
C ALA A 51 -5.31 -2.98 -8.41
N ASP A 52 -4.32 -3.33 -7.58
CA ASP A 52 -4.02 -2.63 -6.33
C ASP A 52 -3.63 -1.16 -6.54
N ARG A 53 -2.79 -0.90 -7.54
CA ARG A 53 -2.36 0.47 -7.92
C ARG A 53 -3.50 1.30 -8.46
N LEU A 54 -4.46 0.68 -9.15
CA LEU A 54 -5.69 1.34 -9.59
C LEU A 54 -6.70 1.57 -8.45
N GLY A 55 -6.38 1.18 -7.23
CA GLY A 55 -7.26 1.27 -6.07
C GLY A 55 -8.39 0.24 -6.08
N MET A 56 -8.33 -0.76 -6.95
CA MET A 56 -9.37 -1.78 -7.11
C MET A 56 -9.14 -2.95 -6.14
N GLY A 57 -9.39 -2.69 -4.86
CA GLY A 57 -9.08 -3.64 -3.78
C GLY A 57 -9.83 -4.97 -3.88
N GLU A 58 -11.10 -4.95 -4.33
CA GLU A 58 -11.89 -6.17 -4.50
C GLU A 58 -11.37 -7.02 -5.65
N LEU A 59 -11.17 -6.41 -6.83
CA LEU A 59 -10.65 -7.11 -8.00
C LEU A 59 -9.26 -7.70 -7.73
N LYS A 60 -8.36 -6.93 -7.10
CA LYS A 60 -7.06 -7.44 -6.64
C LYS A 60 -7.23 -8.70 -5.80
N SER A 61 -8.07 -8.64 -4.78
CA SER A 61 -8.22 -9.75 -3.84
C SER A 61 -8.79 -11.00 -4.51
N ASN A 62 -9.73 -10.82 -5.43
CA ASN A 62 -10.30 -11.91 -6.22
C ASN A 62 -9.27 -12.54 -7.18
N LEU A 63 -8.46 -11.71 -7.86
CA LEU A 63 -7.34 -12.18 -8.68
C LEU A 63 -6.34 -12.99 -7.84
N GLU A 64 -5.97 -12.48 -6.67
CA GLU A 64 -5.05 -13.13 -5.73
C GLU A 64 -5.58 -14.50 -5.25
N ASP A 65 -6.84 -14.58 -4.81
CA ASP A 65 -7.41 -15.81 -4.26
C ASP A 65 -7.54 -16.94 -5.30
N VAL A 66 -7.98 -16.61 -6.53
CA VAL A 66 -8.07 -17.60 -7.61
C VAL A 66 -6.68 -18.05 -8.05
N ALA A 67 -5.72 -17.13 -8.18
CA ALA A 67 -4.34 -17.46 -8.50
C ALA A 67 -3.70 -18.33 -7.40
N PHE A 68 -3.94 -18.01 -6.13
CA PHE A 68 -3.47 -18.78 -4.98
C PHE A 68 -3.99 -20.22 -5.02
N LYS A 69 -5.29 -20.41 -5.28
CA LYS A 69 -5.90 -21.74 -5.43
C LYS A 69 -5.25 -22.57 -6.54
N CYS A 70 -4.86 -21.93 -7.65
CA CYS A 70 -4.22 -22.61 -8.77
C CYS A 70 -2.75 -22.96 -8.52
N LEU A 71 -1.98 -22.05 -7.90
CA LEU A 71 -0.53 -22.23 -7.69
C LEU A 71 -0.21 -23.10 -6.48
N TYR A 72 -0.97 -22.93 -5.40
CA TYR A 72 -0.68 -23.52 -4.09
C TYR A 72 -1.93 -24.22 -3.53
N PRO A 73 -2.43 -25.28 -4.21
CA PRO A 73 -3.69 -25.92 -3.84
C PRO A 73 -3.66 -26.62 -2.47
N LYS A 74 -2.49 -27.07 -2.01
CA LYS A 74 -2.35 -27.73 -0.70
C LYS A 74 -2.44 -26.70 0.42
N GLU A 75 -1.72 -25.59 0.26
CA GLU A 75 -1.69 -24.46 1.16
C GLU A 75 -3.07 -23.78 1.21
N TYR A 76 -3.72 -23.62 0.06
CA TYR A 76 -5.10 -23.13 -0.02
C TYR A 76 -6.04 -24.00 0.83
N LYS A 77 -6.00 -25.32 0.67
CA LYS A 77 -6.83 -26.25 1.46
C LYS A 77 -6.51 -26.19 2.95
N LEU A 78 -5.23 -26.01 3.31
CA LEU A 78 -4.83 -25.87 4.71
C LEU A 78 -5.47 -24.62 5.31
N VAL A 79 -5.32 -23.47 4.66
CA VAL A 79 -5.91 -22.21 5.11
C VAL A 79 -7.45 -22.30 5.15
N GLU A 80 -8.07 -22.91 4.14
CA GLU A 80 -9.51 -23.16 4.10
C GLU A 80 -9.97 -23.99 5.30
N SER A 81 -9.32 -25.12 5.57
CA SER A 81 -9.68 -26.01 6.69
C SER A 81 -9.58 -25.32 8.04
N GLU A 82 -8.53 -24.51 8.23
CA GLU A 82 -8.30 -23.74 9.43
C GLU A 82 -9.30 -22.59 9.59
N VAL A 83 -9.70 -21.97 8.47
CA VAL A 83 -10.75 -20.95 8.48
C VAL A 83 -12.11 -21.56 8.83
N VAL A 84 -12.42 -22.74 8.28
CA VAL A 84 -13.66 -23.47 8.55
C VAL A 84 -13.76 -23.89 10.01
N LYS A 85 -12.69 -24.45 10.60
CA LYS A 85 -12.67 -24.85 12.03
C LYS A 85 -13.08 -23.71 12.97
N LYS A 86 -12.67 -22.48 12.65
CA LYS A 86 -12.97 -21.30 13.46
C LYS A 86 -14.20 -20.53 12.97
N TYR A 87 -14.86 -20.96 11.90
CA TYR A 87 -15.97 -20.24 11.26
C TYR A 87 -17.16 -20.06 12.19
N GLU A 88 -17.64 -21.10 12.87
CA GLU A 88 -18.79 -21.01 13.77
C GLU A 88 -18.53 -20.06 14.95
N THR A 89 -17.36 -20.18 15.57
CA THR A 89 -16.93 -19.30 16.67
C THR A 89 -16.85 -17.84 16.21
N ARG A 90 -16.39 -17.61 14.97
CA ARG A 90 -16.33 -16.28 14.36
C ARG A 90 -17.71 -15.75 14.02
N ALA A 91 -18.58 -16.53 13.39
CA ALA A 91 -19.93 -16.11 13.06
C ALA A 91 -20.71 -15.70 14.32
N LYS A 92 -20.54 -16.45 15.42
CA LYS A 92 -21.08 -16.09 16.74
C LYS A 92 -20.50 -14.77 17.26
N TYR A 93 -19.20 -14.57 17.13
CA TYR A 93 -18.54 -13.33 17.55
C TYR A 93 -18.97 -12.11 16.70
N LEU A 94 -19.04 -12.28 15.38
CA LEU A 94 -19.48 -11.27 14.43
C LEU A 94 -20.91 -10.83 14.69
N LYS A 95 -21.81 -11.76 15.05
CA LYS A 95 -23.16 -11.44 15.49
C LYS A 95 -23.23 -10.63 16.79
N LYS A 96 -22.18 -10.67 17.62
CA LYS A 96 -22.10 -9.87 18.87
C LYS A 96 -21.45 -8.51 18.65
N ILE A 97 -20.49 -8.41 17.74
CA ILE A 97 -19.73 -7.17 17.57
C ILE A 97 -20.52 -6.08 16.85
N GLU A 98 -21.35 -6.45 15.87
CA GLU A 98 -22.19 -5.50 15.15
C GLU A 98 -23.17 -4.76 16.08
N PRO A 99 -23.99 -5.43 16.92
CA PRO A 99 -24.89 -4.72 17.84
C PRO A 99 -24.11 -3.92 18.90
N ALA A 100 -22.97 -4.42 19.38
CA ALA A 100 -22.16 -3.68 20.34
C ALA A 100 -21.57 -2.40 19.74
N LEU A 101 -21.06 -2.45 18.49
CA LEU A 101 -20.60 -1.26 17.76
C LEU A 101 -21.75 -0.28 17.55
N ARG A 102 -22.93 -0.76 17.16
CA ARG A 102 -24.11 0.08 16.97
C ARG A 102 -24.50 0.79 18.26
N GLU A 103 -24.53 0.08 19.39
CA GLU A 103 -24.85 0.67 20.70
C GLU A 103 -23.83 1.75 21.12
N ILE A 104 -22.53 1.52 20.88
CA ILE A 104 -21.46 2.49 21.17
C ILE A 104 -21.66 3.76 20.36
N LEU A 105 -21.95 3.62 19.05
CA LEU A 105 -22.13 4.76 18.17
C LEU A 105 -23.42 5.54 18.46
N GLU A 106 -24.51 4.83 18.74
CA GLU A 106 -25.81 5.44 19.06
C GLU A 106 -25.78 6.25 20.37
N LYS A 107 -25.01 5.82 21.38
CA LYS A 107 -24.80 6.58 22.63
C LYS A 107 -24.21 7.98 22.38
N GLU A 108 -23.33 8.09 21.41
CA GLU A 108 -22.71 9.35 20.98
C GLU A 108 -23.51 10.06 19.87
N LYS A 109 -24.74 9.61 19.60
CA LYS A 109 -25.64 10.14 18.55
C LYS A 109 -25.07 10.04 17.14
N ILE A 110 -24.18 9.08 16.90
CA ILE A 110 -23.63 8.77 15.58
C ILE A 110 -24.47 7.65 14.98
N ILE A 111 -25.10 7.90 13.83
CA ILE A 111 -25.90 6.90 13.14
C ILE A 111 -25.02 6.24 12.06
N PRO A 112 -24.54 5.01 12.26
CA PRO A 112 -23.81 4.31 11.21
C PRO A 112 -24.77 4.02 10.04
N LEU A 113 -24.32 4.33 8.83
CA LEU A 113 -25.05 3.97 7.61
C LEU A 113 -25.01 2.46 7.39
N GLU A 114 -23.86 1.85 7.67
CA GLU A 114 -23.65 0.43 7.48
C GLU A 114 -22.54 -0.08 8.42
N ILE A 115 -22.73 -1.25 9.03
CA ILE A 115 -21.68 -1.95 9.75
C ILE A 115 -21.53 -3.32 9.11
N ASN A 116 -20.43 -3.52 8.38
CA ASN A 116 -20.15 -4.74 7.67
C ASN A 116 -19.03 -5.52 8.32
N THR A 117 -19.24 -6.80 8.54
CA THR A 117 -18.17 -7.70 8.97
C THR A 117 -17.40 -8.18 7.75
N ARG A 118 -16.10 -7.91 7.70
CA ARG A 118 -15.24 -8.28 6.56
C ARG A 118 -14.48 -9.56 6.89
N VAL A 119 -14.69 -10.59 6.07
CA VAL A 119 -13.82 -11.77 6.08
C VAL A 119 -12.57 -11.46 5.24
N LYS A 120 -11.39 -11.80 5.77
CA LYS A 120 -10.13 -11.66 5.03
C LYS A 120 -10.05 -12.71 3.92
N HIS A 121 -9.63 -12.25 2.74
CA HIS A 121 -9.31 -13.09 1.59
C HIS A 121 -8.22 -14.11 1.90
N PHE A 122 -8.31 -15.29 1.29
CA PHE A 122 -7.49 -16.46 1.64
C PHE A 122 -5.99 -16.21 1.40
N TYR A 123 -5.64 -15.56 0.30
CA TYR A 123 -4.24 -15.29 -0.01
C TYR A 123 -3.60 -14.27 0.94
N SER A 124 -4.36 -13.23 1.33
CA SER A 124 -3.91 -12.26 2.33
C SER A 124 -3.75 -12.88 3.70
N LEU A 125 -4.64 -13.80 4.07
CA LEU A 125 -4.52 -14.60 5.29
C LEU A 125 -3.30 -15.52 5.25
N TYR A 126 -3.08 -16.22 4.14
CA TYR A 126 -1.90 -17.06 3.93
C TYR A 126 -0.59 -16.27 4.09
N LYS A 127 -0.49 -15.09 3.47
CA LYS A 127 0.66 -14.18 3.64
C LYS A 127 0.88 -13.77 5.10
N LYS A 128 -0.17 -13.60 5.91
CA LYS A 128 -0.05 -13.32 7.34
C LYS A 128 0.40 -14.56 8.12
N LEU A 129 -0.17 -15.72 7.82
CA LEU A 129 0.20 -16.99 8.47
C LEU A 129 1.68 -17.32 8.28
N LEU A 130 2.22 -17.10 7.08
CA LEU A 130 3.65 -17.29 6.81
C LEU A 130 4.54 -16.44 7.73
N ARG A 131 4.13 -15.20 8.05
CA ARG A 131 4.88 -14.32 8.96
C ARG A 131 4.79 -14.77 10.41
N CYS A 132 3.65 -15.35 10.80
CA CYS A 132 3.36 -15.88 12.12
C CYS A 132 3.72 -17.37 12.27
N GLN A 133 4.64 -17.90 11.45
CA GLN A 133 5.08 -19.30 11.50
C GLN A 133 3.92 -20.34 11.48
N MET A 134 2.87 -20.06 10.71
CA MET A 134 1.64 -20.84 10.60
C MET A 134 0.78 -20.93 11.88
N ASN A 135 1.07 -20.12 12.90
CA ASN A 135 0.24 -20.05 14.09
C ASN A 135 -0.98 -19.11 13.87
N LEU A 136 -2.16 -19.71 13.75
CA LEU A 136 -3.42 -18.95 13.57
C LEU A 136 -3.84 -18.15 14.79
N ASP A 137 -3.43 -18.55 15.98
CA ASP A 137 -3.75 -17.84 17.22
C ASP A 137 -2.95 -16.54 17.34
N GLU A 138 -1.80 -16.48 16.67
CA GLU A 138 -0.97 -15.27 16.57
C GLU A 138 -1.41 -14.32 15.46
N VAL A 139 -2.29 -14.75 14.54
CA VAL A 139 -2.88 -13.85 13.53
C VAL A 139 -3.89 -12.94 14.20
N ARG A 140 -3.34 -11.90 14.83
CA ARG A 140 -4.06 -10.71 15.27
C ARG A 140 -4.71 -10.10 14.03
N ASP A 141 -5.94 -9.63 14.17
CA ASP A 141 -6.80 -9.12 13.10
C ASP A 141 -7.53 -10.16 12.24
N PHE A 142 -7.77 -11.39 12.69
CA PHE A 142 -8.58 -12.31 11.89
C PHE A 142 -9.99 -11.73 11.60
N ILE A 143 -10.55 -11.00 12.57
CA ILE A 143 -11.87 -10.37 12.50
C ILE A 143 -11.69 -8.88 12.23
N ALA A 144 -12.36 -8.40 11.16
CA ALA A 144 -12.43 -6.99 10.84
C ALA A 144 -13.89 -6.53 10.75
N ALA A 145 -14.19 -5.40 11.38
CA ALA A 145 -15.47 -4.71 11.25
C ALA A 145 -15.25 -3.41 10.47
N ARG A 146 -16.13 -3.15 9.51
CA ARG A 146 -16.14 -1.94 8.70
C ARG A 146 -17.34 -1.11 9.13
N VAL A 147 -17.10 0.12 9.56
CA VAL A 147 -18.13 1.09 9.93
C VAL A 147 -18.16 2.16 8.85
N ILE A 148 -19.33 2.32 8.21
CA ILE A 148 -19.57 3.36 7.23
C ILE A 148 -20.41 4.45 7.88
N VAL A 149 -19.88 5.66 7.91
CA VAL A 149 -20.49 6.85 8.53
C VAL A 149 -20.69 7.94 7.50
N LYS A 150 -21.51 8.94 7.81
CA LYS A 150 -21.95 9.94 6.83
C LYS A 150 -20.80 10.78 6.28
N ASP A 151 -19.97 11.33 7.17
CA ASP A 151 -18.91 12.26 6.79
C ASP A 151 -17.59 12.01 7.55
N ILE A 152 -16.58 12.83 7.24
CA ILE A 152 -15.25 12.70 7.83
C ILE A 152 -15.25 13.04 9.32
N ASN A 153 -16.09 13.97 9.78
CA ASN A 153 -16.17 14.32 11.19
C ASN A 153 -16.72 13.12 11.98
N ASP A 154 -17.76 12.47 11.47
CA ASP A 154 -18.31 11.26 12.05
C ASP A 154 -17.29 10.12 12.08
N CYS A 155 -16.32 10.06 11.14
CA CYS A 155 -15.25 9.06 11.20
C CYS A 155 -14.40 9.21 12.47
N TYR A 156 -13.97 10.44 12.79
CA TYR A 156 -13.16 10.71 13.97
C TYR A 156 -13.96 10.63 15.27
N LEU A 157 -15.23 11.07 15.25
CA LEU A 157 -16.12 10.89 16.39
C LEU A 157 -16.36 9.41 16.69
N ALA A 158 -16.60 8.59 15.66
CA ALA A 158 -16.74 7.15 15.80
C ALA A 158 -15.45 6.49 16.35
N LEU A 159 -14.27 6.94 15.89
CA LEU A 159 -12.99 6.48 16.44
C LEU A 159 -12.90 6.77 17.95
N GLY A 160 -13.25 7.98 18.37
CA GLY A 160 -13.26 8.40 19.78
C GLY A 160 -14.24 7.57 20.62
N ALA A 161 -15.49 7.43 20.15
CA ALA A 161 -16.51 6.64 20.82
C ALA A 161 -16.06 5.18 21.03
N ILE A 162 -15.45 4.59 20.01
CA ILE A 162 -14.93 3.22 20.06
C ILE A 162 -13.78 3.11 21.06
N HIS A 163 -12.86 4.08 21.12
CA HIS A 163 -11.73 4.06 22.08
C HIS A 163 -12.15 4.33 23.52
N GLN A 164 -13.28 5.02 23.72
CA GLN A 164 -13.87 5.21 25.04
C GLN A 164 -14.52 3.91 25.55
N ALA A 165 -15.18 3.16 24.66
CA ALA A 165 -15.84 1.91 25.02
C ALA A 165 -14.88 0.71 25.09
N TRP A 166 -13.90 0.65 24.18
CA TRP A 166 -12.96 -0.45 24.03
C TRP A 166 -11.53 0.03 24.05
N ARG A 167 -10.70 -0.66 24.83
CA ARG A 167 -9.29 -0.30 24.97
C ARG A 167 -8.56 -0.46 23.63
N PRO A 168 -7.88 0.58 23.11
CA PRO A 168 -7.08 0.45 21.90
C PRO A 168 -5.79 -0.32 22.16
N VAL A 169 -5.36 -1.09 21.16
CA VAL A 169 -4.05 -1.72 21.13
C VAL A 169 -3.03 -0.65 20.74
N SER A 170 -2.01 -0.46 21.59
CA SER A 170 -1.01 0.60 21.39
C SER A 170 -0.28 0.45 20.04
N GLY A 171 -0.08 1.57 19.35
CA GLY A 171 0.61 1.62 18.05
C GLY A 171 -0.16 1.04 16.85
N GLN A 172 -1.45 0.70 17.01
CA GLN A 172 -2.28 0.11 15.94
C GLN A 172 -3.36 1.08 15.41
N ILE A 173 -3.15 2.38 15.53
CA ILE A 173 -4.03 3.40 14.92
C ILE A 173 -3.35 3.88 13.64
N LYS A 174 -4.07 3.82 12.51
CA LYS A 174 -3.59 4.31 11.22
C LYS A 174 -4.63 5.22 10.61
N ASP A 175 -4.25 6.47 10.40
CA ASP A 175 -5.10 7.48 9.80
C ASP A 175 -4.80 7.62 8.32
N TYR A 176 -5.50 6.83 7.49
CA TYR A 176 -5.41 6.97 6.04
C TYR A 176 -6.34 8.06 5.48
N ILE A 177 -7.11 8.76 6.33
CA ILE A 177 -7.89 9.91 5.87
C ILE A 177 -6.96 11.11 5.74
N ALA A 178 -6.19 11.41 6.80
CA ALA A 178 -5.19 12.46 6.81
C ALA A 178 -3.99 12.12 5.93
N MET A 179 -3.61 10.83 5.87
CA MET A 179 -2.48 10.35 5.08
C MET A 179 -2.92 9.23 4.12
N PRO A 180 -3.58 9.58 2.99
CA PRO A 180 -4.02 8.60 2.01
C PRO A 180 -2.88 7.76 1.46
N LYS A 181 -3.17 6.52 1.09
CA LYS A 181 -2.19 5.68 0.38
C LYS A 181 -1.98 6.20 -1.05
N PRO A 182 -0.86 5.84 -1.72
CA PRO A 182 -0.60 6.26 -3.10
C PRO A 182 -1.70 5.89 -4.11
N ASN A 183 -2.45 4.81 -3.87
CA ASN A 183 -3.60 4.41 -4.69
C ASN A 183 -4.91 5.16 -4.34
N GLY A 184 -4.84 6.19 -3.52
CA GLY A 184 -5.99 6.99 -3.06
C GLY A 184 -6.83 6.32 -1.97
N TYR A 185 -6.38 5.20 -1.38
CA TYR A 185 -7.14 4.55 -0.31
C TYR A 185 -7.21 5.43 0.95
N GLN A 186 -8.43 5.62 1.45
CA GLN A 186 -8.73 6.38 2.67
C GLN A 186 -9.62 5.57 3.62
N SER A 187 -9.26 5.56 4.91
CA SER A 187 -10.01 4.95 6.03
C SER A 187 -9.23 5.17 7.34
N LEU A 188 -9.92 5.25 8.48
CA LEU A 188 -9.29 5.12 9.79
C LEU A 188 -9.24 3.65 10.18
N HIS A 189 -8.07 3.14 10.53
CA HIS A 189 -7.90 1.77 11.04
C HIS A 189 -7.50 1.83 12.50
N THR A 190 -8.14 1.01 13.32
CA THR A 190 -7.75 0.81 14.71
C THR A 190 -7.94 -0.63 15.15
N SER A 191 -7.00 -1.17 15.93
CA SER A 191 -7.20 -2.46 16.60
C SER A 191 -7.55 -2.22 18.07
N VAL A 192 -8.61 -2.84 18.55
CA VAL A 192 -9.11 -2.70 19.93
C VAL A 192 -9.37 -4.05 20.56
N PHE A 193 -9.35 -4.09 21.90
CA PHE A 193 -9.86 -5.23 22.66
C PHE A 193 -11.39 -5.14 22.68
N GLY A 194 -12.02 -5.86 21.76
CA GLY A 194 -13.48 -5.88 21.61
C GLY A 194 -14.15 -6.81 22.64
N PRO A 195 -15.38 -7.26 22.36
CA PRO A 195 -16.06 -8.24 23.21
C PRO A 195 -15.19 -9.47 23.50
N GLU A 196 -15.34 -10.08 24.67
CA GLU A 196 -14.59 -11.29 25.04
C GLU A 196 -13.05 -11.11 25.01
N GLU A 197 -12.55 -9.87 25.14
CA GLU A 197 -11.11 -9.52 25.08
C GLU A 197 -10.43 -9.91 23.76
N LYS A 198 -11.21 -10.10 22.68
CA LYS A 198 -10.68 -10.46 21.37
C LYS A 198 -10.24 -9.21 20.62
N ILE A 199 -9.00 -9.24 20.14
CA ILE A 199 -8.46 -8.18 19.29
C ILE A 199 -9.26 -8.12 18.00
N THR A 200 -9.89 -6.97 17.75
CA THR A 200 -10.66 -6.70 16.54
C THR A 200 -10.11 -5.50 15.81
N GLU A 201 -9.91 -5.65 14.50
CA GLU A 201 -9.58 -4.54 13.61
C GLU A 201 -10.87 -3.83 13.20
N ILE A 202 -10.94 -2.52 13.39
CA ILE A 202 -12.08 -1.68 12.99
C ILE A 202 -11.61 -0.70 11.93
N GLN A 203 -12.36 -0.63 10.83
CA GLN A 203 -12.13 0.25 9.70
C GLN A 203 -13.29 1.23 9.58
N ILE A 204 -13.03 2.53 9.74
CA ILE A 204 -14.05 3.58 9.71
C ILE A 204 -13.83 4.43 8.45
N ARG A 205 -14.89 4.70 7.68
CA ARG A 205 -14.81 5.50 6.46
C ARG A 205 -16.18 5.99 5.99
N THR A 206 -16.21 6.90 5.03
CA THR A 206 -17.44 7.38 4.39
C THR A 206 -17.87 6.47 3.23
N PRO A 207 -19.12 6.58 2.71
CA PRO A 207 -19.57 5.87 1.51
C PRO A 207 -18.69 6.14 0.28
N GLU A 208 -18.22 7.37 0.14
CA GLU A 208 -17.35 7.79 -0.96
C GLU A 208 -15.98 7.11 -0.87
N MET A 209 -15.35 7.16 0.31
CA MET A 209 -14.11 6.44 0.60
C MET A 209 -14.29 4.93 0.43
N HIS A 210 -15.46 4.39 0.80
CA HIS A 210 -15.78 2.99 0.58
C HIS A 210 -15.83 2.66 -0.92
N ALA A 211 -16.58 3.42 -1.71
CA ALA A 211 -16.69 3.22 -3.15
C ALA A 211 -15.32 3.32 -3.85
N GLN A 212 -14.49 4.30 -3.47
CA GLN A 212 -13.13 4.45 -3.98
C GLN A 212 -12.22 3.29 -3.55
N ALA A 213 -12.36 2.75 -2.35
CA ALA A 213 -11.53 1.65 -1.89
C ALA A 213 -11.87 0.29 -2.54
N GLU A 214 -13.13 0.06 -2.93
CA GLU A 214 -13.53 -1.18 -3.61
C GLU A 214 -13.32 -1.08 -5.13
N ASN A 215 -13.72 0.04 -5.74
CA ASN A 215 -13.75 0.21 -7.20
C ASN A 215 -12.62 1.08 -7.76
N GLY A 216 -11.81 1.72 -6.91
CA GLY A 216 -10.68 2.53 -7.33
C GLY A 216 -11.07 3.63 -8.31
N ILE A 217 -10.33 3.70 -9.41
CA ILE A 217 -10.59 4.65 -10.50
C ILE A 217 -12.00 4.54 -11.10
N ALA A 218 -12.61 3.34 -11.10
CA ALA A 218 -13.93 3.15 -11.69
C ALA A 218 -15.01 3.90 -10.91
N ALA A 219 -14.86 4.06 -9.58
CA ALA A 219 -15.76 4.88 -8.78
C ALA A 219 -15.72 6.35 -9.25
N HIS A 220 -14.53 6.89 -9.50
CA HIS A 220 -14.36 8.29 -9.88
C HIS A 220 -15.07 8.63 -11.21
N TRP A 221 -15.14 7.68 -12.15
CA TRP A 221 -15.87 7.85 -13.41
C TRP A 221 -17.39 7.83 -13.25
N VAL A 222 -17.92 6.89 -12.47
CA VAL A 222 -19.37 6.81 -12.20
C VAL A 222 -19.86 8.11 -11.52
N TYR A 223 -19.05 8.70 -10.63
CA TYR A 223 -19.36 9.99 -10.02
C TYR A 223 -19.30 11.16 -11.01
N LYS A 224 -18.34 11.17 -11.94
CA LYS A 224 -18.27 12.20 -13.02
C LYS A 224 -19.48 12.15 -13.96
N GLU A 225 -19.98 10.97 -14.30
CA GLU A 225 -21.18 10.84 -15.14
C GLU A 225 -22.46 11.30 -14.43
N LYS A 226 -22.56 11.09 -13.11
CA LYS A 226 -23.72 11.51 -12.31
C LYS A 226 -23.75 13.01 -12.01
N ASN A 227 -22.58 13.67 -11.90
CA ASN A 227 -22.47 15.08 -11.50
C ASN A 227 -22.40 16.08 -12.66
N PHE A 228 -22.91 15.75 -13.85
CA PHE A 228 -23.00 16.70 -14.98
C PHE A 228 -23.90 17.94 -14.71
N LYS A 229 -24.54 18.06 -13.54
CA LYS A 229 -25.46 19.16 -13.21
C LYS A 229 -25.00 20.18 -12.15
N GLU A 230 -23.94 19.93 -11.38
CA GLU A 230 -23.47 20.91 -10.38
C GLU A 230 -21.99 21.21 -10.56
N LYS A 231 -21.72 22.33 -11.22
CA LYS A 231 -20.39 22.72 -11.70
C LYS A 231 -19.58 23.57 -10.70
N ASP A 232 -20.03 23.75 -9.47
CA ASP A 232 -19.36 24.68 -8.55
C ASP A 232 -19.28 24.10 -7.12
N ARG A 233 -18.12 23.52 -6.78
CA ARG A 233 -17.41 23.66 -5.47
C ARG A 233 -16.30 22.63 -5.20
N TYR A 234 -16.18 21.55 -5.96
CA TYR A 234 -15.17 20.49 -5.71
C TYR A 234 -14.06 20.38 -6.78
N LEU A 235 -14.04 21.29 -7.76
CA LEU A 235 -13.15 21.27 -8.93
C LEU A 235 -11.66 21.55 -8.64
N LYS A 236 -11.26 21.88 -7.40
CA LYS A 236 -9.82 22.06 -7.08
C LYS A 236 -9.06 20.76 -6.79
N ALA A 237 -9.74 19.64 -6.59
CA ALA A 237 -9.09 18.33 -6.47
C ALA A 237 -9.02 17.57 -7.81
N ALA A 238 -9.53 18.17 -8.90
CA ALA A 238 -9.69 17.53 -10.21
C ALA A 238 -8.78 18.11 -11.31
N ASP A 239 -8.03 19.19 -11.04
CA ASP A 239 -6.98 19.69 -11.94
C ASP A 239 -5.66 18.94 -11.77
N GLU A 240 -5.51 18.14 -10.71
CA GLU A 240 -4.49 17.12 -10.65
C GLU A 240 -5.00 15.92 -11.45
N GLU A 241 -4.57 15.83 -12.71
CA GLU A 241 -4.43 14.54 -13.39
C GLU A 241 -3.85 13.58 -12.35
N THR A 242 -4.71 12.70 -11.82
CA THR A 242 -4.44 11.85 -10.66
C THR A 242 -2.99 11.40 -10.62
N ALA A 243 -2.25 11.68 -9.55
CA ALA A 243 -0.79 11.50 -9.46
C ALA A 243 -0.22 10.16 -9.99
N TRP A 244 -1.04 9.10 -10.04
CA TRP A 244 -0.68 7.81 -10.65
C TRP A 244 -0.66 7.83 -12.20
N VAL A 245 -1.45 8.69 -12.86
CA VAL A 245 -1.38 8.97 -14.32
C VAL A 245 -0.09 9.71 -14.64
N GLU A 246 0.31 10.66 -13.79
CA GLU A 246 1.62 11.30 -13.91
C GLU A 246 2.75 10.30 -13.66
N GLN A 247 2.68 9.43 -12.65
CA GLN A 247 3.64 8.33 -12.46
C GLN A 247 3.70 7.38 -13.67
N LEU A 248 2.56 7.02 -14.25
CA LEU A 248 2.52 6.20 -15.48
C LEU A 248 3.13 6.93 -16.67
N ARG A 249 2.90 8.23 -16.80
CA ARG A 249 3.52 9.08 -17.83
C ARG A 249 5.02 9.26 -17.59
N GLU A 250 5.47 9.35 -16.35
CA GLU A 250 6.89 9.38 -15.98
C GLU A 250 7.56 8.04 -16.30
N TRP A 251 6.91 6.92 -15.99
CA TRP A 251 7.39 5.60 -16.40
C TRP A 251 7.47 5.50 -17.92
N GLN A 252 6.48 6.04 -18.66
CA GLN A 252 6.50 6.10 -20.11
C GLN A 252 7.67 6.94 -20.66
N LYS A 253 7.99 8.09 -20.03
CA LYS A 253 9.14 8.93 -20.40
C LYS A 253 10.47 8.23 -20.12
N ALA A 254 10.58 7.48 -19.02
CA ALA A 254 11.77 6.73 -18.64
C ALA A 254 12.03 5.47 -19.52
N VAL A 255 10.98 4.88 -20.10
CA VAL A 255 11.06 3.68 -20.97
C VAL A 255 11.78 3.93 -22.31
N LYS A 256 11.96 5.18 -22.74
CA LYS A 256 12.70 5.49 -23.98
C LYS A 256 14.23 5.24 -23.90
N GLY A 257 14.77 4.74 -22.77
CA GLY A 257 16.20 4.80 -22.47
C GLY A 257 17.02 3.50 -22.40
N SER A 258 16.56 2.39 -21.81
CA SER A 258 17.40 1.17 -21.73
C SER A 258 16.66 -0.08 -21.23
N ASP A 259 17.05 -1.25 -21.76
CA ASP A 259 16.56 -2.57 -21.35
C ASP A 259 16.90 -2.96 -19.89
N LYS A 260 17.83 -2.24 -19.24
CA LYS A 260 18.22 -2.47 -17.84
C LYS A 260 17.18 -1.98 -16.81
N PHE A 261 16.23 -1.15 -17.22
CA PHE A 261 15.20 -0.59 -16.35
C PHE A 261 14.11 -1.59 -15.93
N PHE A 262 13.89 -2.64 -16.72
CA PHE A 262 12.90 -3.68 -16.38
C PHE A 262 13.40 -4.62 -15.28
N GLU A 263 14.71 -4.76 -15.11
CA GLU A 263 15.29 -5.46 -13.94
C GLU A 263 15.12 -4.63 -12.67
N SER A 264 15.32 -3.31 -12.71
CA SER A 264 15.08 -2.44 -11.55
C SER A 264 13.59 -2.36 -11.18
N LEU A 265 12.68 -2.29 -12.18
CA LEU A 265 11.23 -2.36 -11.94
C LEU A 265 10.78 -3.72 -11.39
N LYS A 266 11.34 -4.85 -11.84
CA LYS A 266 11.07 -6.16 -11.24
C LYS A 266 11.59 -6.20 -9.80
N ILE A 267 12.77 -5.65 -9.51
CA ILE A 267 13.37 -5.74 -8.17
C ILE A 267 12.70 -4.78 -7.17
N GLU A 268 12.18 -3.64 -7.62
CA GLU A 268 11.45 -2.68 -6.77
C GLU A 268 9.96 -3.05 -6.67
N SER A 269 9.28 -3.46 -7.75
CA SER A 269 7.83 -3.73 -7.76
C SER A 269 7.39 -5.01 -7.02
N PHE A 270 8.32 -5.88 -6.61
CA PHE A 270 8.03 -7.18 -5.94
C PHE A 270 8.43 -7.24 -4.46
N LYS A 271 8.99 -6.16 -3.91
CA LYS A 271 9.34 -6.13 -2.48
C LYS A 271 8.18 -5.53 -1.69
N ASN A 272 8.07 -5.87 -0.40
CA ASN A 272 7.22 -5.06 0.48
C ASN A 272 7.69 -3.60 0.35
N HIS A 273 6.78 -2.64 0.46
CA HIS A 273 7.16 -1.23 0.46
C HIS A 273 7.02 -0.71 1.89
N VAL A 274 7.92 0.18 2.29
CA VAL A 274 7.86 0.89 3.57
C VAL A 274 7.51 2.34 3.30
N PHE A 275 6.45 2.82 3.97
CA PHE A 275 5.99 4.19 3.82
C PHE A 275 6.53 5.02 4.99
N VAL A 276 7.37 6.01 4.69
CA VAL A 276 8.01 6.84 5.70
C VAL A 276 7.65 8.30 5.50
N SER A 277 7.64 9.07 6.58
CA SER A 277 7.16 10.45 6.57
C SER A 277 8.29 11.45 6.73
N THR A 278 8.20 12.57 6.01
CA THR A 278 9.06 13.73 6.25
C THR A 278 8.60 14.48 7.51
N PRO A 279 9.45 15.34 8.12
CA PRO A 279 9.04 16.18 9.24
C PRO A 279 7.93 17.19 8.87
N LYS A 280 7.70 17.40 7.56
CA LYS A 280 6.64 18.26 7.03
C LYS A 280 5.31 17.52 6.80
N GLY A 281 5.29 16.20 6.95
CA GLY A 281 4.10 15.36 6.79
C GLY A 281 3.98 14.64 5.45
N ASP A 282 4.90 14.85 4.51
CA ASP A 282 4.86 14.17 3.21
C ASP A 282 5.19 12.68 3.36
N VAL A 283 4.43 11.81 2.70
CA VAL A 283 4.66 10.36 2.70
C VAL A 283 5.50 9.96 1.50
N ILE A 284 6.59 9.26 1.77
CA ILE A 284 7.52 8.76 0.77
C ILE A 284 7.48 7.23 0.75
N ASP A 285 7.37 6.69 -0.46
CA ASP A 285 7.36 5.25 -0.73
C ASP A 285 8.77 4.75 -1.05
N LEU A 286 9.25 3.77 -0.29
CA LEU A 286 10.58 3.17 -0.43
C LEU A 286 10.51 1.63 -0.40
N PRO A 287 11.47 0.93 -1.04
CA PRO A 287 11.51 -0.53 -1.01
C PRO A 287 11.77 -1.10 0.41
N ASP A 288 11.32 -2.32 0.67
CA ASP A 288 11.54 -3.01 1.96
C ASP A 288 13.01 -3.03 2.36
N GLY A 289 13.27 -2.71 3.62
CA GLY A 289 14.62 -2.61 4.15
C GLY A 289 15.42 -1.42 3.60
N ALA A 290 14.76 -0.42 2.99
CA ALA A 290 15.35 0.87 2.71
C ALA A 290 15.95 1.49 3.97
N THR A 291 16.94 2.35 3.74
CA THR A 291 17.72 3.01 4.78
C THR A 291 17.53 4.53 4.76
N PRO A 292 17.91 5.27 5.80
CA PRO A 292 17.89 6.73 5.78
C PRO A 292 18.62 7.35 4.58
N VAL A 293 19.65 6.69 4.05
CA VAL A 293 20.35 7.16 2.84
C VAL A 293 19.47 7.01 1.59
N ASP A 294 18.72 5.91 1.47
CA ASP A 294 17.73 5.74 0.40
C ASP A 294 16.68 6.87 0.44
N PHE A 295 16.17 7.17 1.64
CA PHE A 295 15.24 8.28 1.86
C PHE A 295 15.85 9.64 1.48
N ALA A 296 17.09 9.93 1.92
CA ALA A 296 17.77 11.18 1.62
C ALA A 296 17.92 11.42 0.10
N PHE A 297 18.32 10.38 -0.64
CA PHE A 297 18.40 10.45 -2.10
C PHE A 297 17.04 10.49 -2.78
N HIS A 298 16.00 9.93 -2.18
CA HIS A 298 14.64 10.06 -2.72
C HIS A 298 14.12 11.50 -2.59
N VAL A 299 14.34 12.16 -1.44
CA VAL A 299 13.94 13.55 -1.22
C VAL A 299 14.66 14.50 -2.18
N HIS A 300 16.00 14.47 -2.19
CA HIS A 300 16.77 15.30 -3.11
C HIS A 300 18.23 14.83 -3.22
N THR A 301 18.82 14.88 -4.41
CA THR A 301 20.22 14.47 -4.63
C THR A 301 21.21 15.23 -3.75
N THR A 302 20.99 16.54 -3.52
CA THR A 302 21.83 17.36 -2.63
C THR A 302 21.76 16.88 -1.18
N ILE A 303 20.55 16.55 -0.69
CA ILE A 303 20.35 16.05 0.68
C ILE A 303 21.02 14.69 0.85
N GLY A 304 20.87 13.80 -0.15
CA GLY A 304 21.58 12.52 -0.18
C GLY A 304 23.11 12.68 -0.20
N ASN A 305 23.64 13.60 -1.00
CA ASN A 305 25.09 13.85 -1.07
C ASN A 305 25.68 14.42 0.22
N GLU A 306 24.95 15.32 0.87
CA GLU A 306 25.39 16.04 2.06
C GLU A 306 25.00 15.32 3.37
N CYS A 307 24.39 14.13 3.29
CA CYS A 307 23.92 13.37 4.44
C CYS A 307 25.09 12.97 5.37
N VAL A 308 24.95 13.29 6.66
CA VAL A 308 25.91 12.91 7.73
C VAL A 308 25.30 12.03 8.80
N GLY A 309 23.98 12.07 8.97
CA GLY A 309 23.26 11.30 9.97
C GLY A 309 21.76 11.36 9.74
N ALA A 310 21.01 10.58 10.51
CA ALA A 310 19.56 10.56 10.45
C ALA A 310 18.96 10.48 11.85
N LYS A 311 17.75 11.02 12.00
CA LYS A 311 16.89 10.72 13.13
C LYS A 311 15.65 9.98 12.64
N ILE A 312 15.27 8.96 13.37
CA ILE A 312 14.04 8.18 13.18
C ILE A 312 13.16 8.42 14.39
N ASN A 313 11.97 8.97 14.20
CA ASN A 313 11.02 9.34 15.26
C ASN A 313 11.68 10.22 16.36
N GLY A 314 12.51 11.17 15.93
CA GLY A 314 13.22 12.10 16.82
C GLY A 314 14.48 11.56 17.50
N LYS A 315 14.80 10.27 17.37
CA LYS A 315 16.01 9.66 17.94
C LYS A 315 17.10 9.49 16.88
N ILE A 316 18.35 9.78 17.24
CA ILE A 316 19.50 9.56 16.35
C ILE A 316 19.60 8.07 16.02
N ALA A 317 19.67 7.75 14.73
CA ALA A 317 19.75 6.39 14.21
C ALA A 317 20.94 6.26 13.25
N PRO A 318 21.53 5.07 13.12
CA PRO A 318 22.61 4.83 12.16
C PRO A 318 22.07 4.86 10.72
N LEU A 319 22.93 5.20 9.77
CA LEU A 319 22.56 5.38 8.36
C LEU A 319 22.18 4.08 7.63
N ASP A 320 22.53 2.93 8.19
CA ASP A 320 22.20 1.59 7.70
C ASP A 320 20.97 0.98 8.40
N ALA A 321 20.33 1.72 9.31
CA ALA A 321 19.09 1.30 9.97
C ALA A 321 18.00 1.01 8.93
N LYS A 322 17.28 -0.09 9.10
CA LYS A 322 16.12 -0.41 8.27
C LYS A 322 14.95 0.48 8.66
N LEU A 323 14.31 1.07 7.66
CA LEU A 323 13.12 1.88 7.83
C LEU A 323 11.87 1.00 7.93
N GLU A 324 10.95 1.41 8.80
CA GLU A 324 9.64 0.78 8.95
C GLU A 324 8.51 1.71 8.54
N THR A 325 7.37 1.14 8.16
CA THR A 325 6.19 1.94 7.80
C THR A 325 5.71 2.78 8.98
N GLY A 326 5.49 4.08 8.75
CA GLY A 326 5.08 5.05 9.76
C GLY A 326 6.24 5.75 10.48
N ASN A 327 7.49 5.45 10.13
CA ASN A 327 8.63 6.18 10.69
C ASN A 327 8.71 7.61 10.14
N LEU A 328 8.93 8.58 11.03
CA LEU A 328 9.24 9.97 10.70
C LEU A 328 10.76 10.15 10.60
N ILE A 329 11.25 10.54 9.43
CA ILE A 329 12.68 10.57 9.11
C ILE A 329 13.16 12.00 8.94
N GLU A 330 14.17 12.39 9.71
CA GLU A 330 14.87 13.67 9.59
C GLU A 330 16.32 13.40 9.19
N ILE A 331 16.76 13.96 8.06
CA ILE A 331 18.14 13.82 7.59
C ILE A 331 18.97 15.00 8.05
N LEU A 332 20.10 14.70 8.70
CA LEU A 332 21.09 15.68 9.08
C LEU A 332 22.07 15.86 7.91
N THR A 333 22.21 17.09 7.41
CA THR A 333 23.08 17.42 6.28
C THR A 333 24.24 18.32 6.70
N GLN A 334 25.37 18.18 6.01
CA GLN A 334 26.53 19.05 6.16
C GLN A 334 27.07 19.46 4.79
N LYS A 335 27.15 20.77 4.56
CA LYS A 335 27.63 21.33 3.29
C LYS A 335 29.02 20.81 2.93
N GLY A 336 29.19 20.38 1.68
CA GLY A 336 30.47 19.90 1.15
C GLY A 336 30.82 18.45 1.53
N LYS A 337 29.97 17.77 2.30
CA LYS A 337 30.09 16.31 2.47
C LYS A 337 29.75 15.60 1.16
N LYS A 338 30.34 14.41 0.97
CA LYS A 338 30.08 13.55 -0.18
C LYS A 338 29.81 12.11 0.28
N PRO A 339 29.08 11.33 -0.52
CA PRO A 339 28.81 9.93 -0.25
C PRO A 339 30.09 9.10 -0.06
N SER A 340 30.04 8.12 0.84
CA SER A 340 31.08 7.09 0.97
C SER A 340 30.82 5.93 0.02
N MET A 341 31.87 5.17 -0.30
CA MET A 341 31.76 3.91 -1.05
C MET A 341 30.97 2.87 -0.25
N ASP A 342 31.11 2.87 1.08
CA ASP A 342 30.49 1.89 1.98
C ASP A 342 28.95 1.93 1.94
N TRP A 343 28.38 3.06 1.53
CA TRP A 343 26.92 3.21 1.40
C TRP A 343 26.34 2.25 0.36
N LEU A 344 27.11 1.86 -0.66
CA LEU A 344 26.67 0.87 -1.66
C LEU A 344 26.38 -0.51 -1.05
N ASN A 345 26.89 -0.81 0.15
CA ASN A 345 26.69 -2.11 0.80
C ASN A 345 25.31 -2.24 1.45
N PHE A 346 24.73 -1.13 1.95
CA PHE A 346 23.48 -1.16 2.71
C PHE A 346 22.29 -0.52 1.99
N VAL A 347 22.53 0.45 1.10
CA VAL A 347 21.51 1.14 0.31
C VAL A 347 20.73 0.15 -0.58
N LYS A 348 19.40 0.22 -0.56
CA LYS A 348 18.53 -0.73 -1.27
C LYS A 348 18.00 -0.22 -2.60
N SER A 349 17.64 1.06 -2.68
CA SER A 349 17.07 1.68 -3.88
C SER A 349 18.11 1.83 -4.99
N ASP A 350 17.70 1.57 -6.23
CA ASP A 350 18.61 1.66 -7.37
C ASP A 350 18.93 3.13 -7.70
N LEU A 351 17.97 4.03 -7.44
CA LEU A 351 18.16 5.47 -7.53
C LEU A 351 19.35 5.95 -6.67
N ALA A 352 19.39 5.55 -5.40
CA ALA A 352 20.46 5.95 -4.50
C ALA A 352 21.80 5.34 -4.92
N LYS A 353 21.83 4.05 -5.32
CA LYS A 353 23.06 3.40 -5.84
C LYS A 353 23.62 4.14 -7.05
N ASP A 354 22.77 4.53 -8.00
CA ASP A 354 23.19 5.22 -9.22
C ASP A 354 23.69 6.64 -8.92
N ARG A 355 22.99 7.38 -8.05
CA ARG A 355 23.42 8.72 -7.61
C ARG A 355 24.75 8.68 -6.85
N ILE A 356 24.94 7.71 -5.96
CA ILE A 356 26.20 7.48 -5.23
C ILE A 356 27.33 7.16 -6.22
N LYS A 357 27.14 6.20 -7.13
CA LYS A 357 28.14 5.84 -8.16
C LYS A 357 28.51 7.04 -9.04
N SER A 358 27.54 7.86 -9.43
CA SER A 358 27.77 9.07 -10.22
C SER A 358 28.65 10.07 -9.46
N SER A 359 28.31 10.35 -8.19
CA SER A 359 29.07 11.26 -7.31
C SER A 359 30.52 10.77 -7.08
N LEU A 360 30.71 9.46 -6.91
CA LEU A 360 32.03 8.84 -6.76
C LEU A 360 32.85 8.91 -8.05
N ARG A 361 32.24 8.69 -9.23
CA ARG A 361 32.92 8.83 -10.53
C ARG A 361 33.38 10.27 -10.76
N GLU A 362 32.56 11.26 -10.42
CA GLU A 362 32.93 12.66 -10.53
C GLU A 362 34.11 13.02 -9.60
N LYS A 363 34.13 12.47 -8.37
CA LYS A 363 35.25 12.61 -7.43
C LYS A 363 36.54 12.02 -8.01
N SER A 364 36.49 10.81 -8.57
CA SER A 364 37.64 10.15 -9.20
C SER A 364 38.14 10.91 -10.44
N ARG A 365 37.24 11.48 -11.25
CA ARG A 365 37.60 12.29 -12.42
C ARG A 365 38.28 13.60 -12.03
N LYS A 366 37.79 14.30 -11.00
CA LYS A 366 38.41 15.52 -10.44
C LYS A 366 39.77 15.26 -9.79
N LEU A 367 39.99 14.06 -9.25
CA LEU A 367 41.28 13.67 -8.70
C LEU A 367 42.32 13.41 -9.82
N ARG A 368 41.89 12.75 -10.90
CA ARG A 368 42.73 12.47 -12.07
C ARG A 368 43.06 13.69 -12.93
N SER A 369 42.28 14.77 -12.85
CA SER A 369 42.56 16.03 -13.57
C SER A 369 43.44 17.00 -12.77
N LYS A 370 43.80 16.65 -11.53
CA LYS A 370 44.68 17.43 -10.65
C LYS A 370 46.09 16.82 -10.51
N ILE A 371 46.29 15.64 -11.08
CA ILE A 371 47.57 14.97 -11.31
C ILE A 371 47.89 15.19 -12.78
#